data_AF-A0A059LPE5-F1
#
_entry.id   AF-A0A059LPE5-F1
#
_cell.length_a   1.000
_cell.length_b   1.000
_cell.length_c   1.000
_cell.angle_alpha   90.00
_cell.angle_beta   90.00
_cell.angle_gamma   90.00
#
_symmetry.space_group_name_H-M   'P 1'
#
loop_
_entity.id
_entity.type
_entity.pdbx_description
1 polymer ?
#
loop_
_entity_poly.entity_id
_entity_poly.type
_entity_poly.pdbx_seq_one_letter_code
_entity_poly.pdbx_strand_id
1 'polypeptide(L)'
;MEEQIADLLASARYGDMDDVVQCIESGVDINGADDSGRTALHMAAANGHVDIISYLLEKGANVDAKNAEGNTSLHWACLNVQEGSARALLNAGASPSALNEHENTPMDEALVRNADAIVSMIQEHSAAASRAPENLSDPESETEDAPNGSAADA
;
A
#
# COMPACT_ATOMS: atom_id res chain seq x y z
N MET A 1 -7.83 -9.24 26.13
CA MET A 1 -7.00 -8.71 25.03
C MET A 1 -7.30 -9.47 23.75
N GLU A 2 -7.26 -10.81 23.73
CA GLU A 2 -7.62 -11.61 22.55
C GLU A 2 -9.04 -11.36 22.02
N GLU A 3 -10.02 -11.17 22.91
CA GLU A 3 -11.42 -10.88 22.52
C GLU A 3 -11.56 -9.54 21.78
N GLN A 4 -10.85 -8.50 22.19
CA GLN A 4 -10.92 -7.16 21.55
C GLN A 4 -10.27 -7.14 20.16
N ILE A 5 -9.23 -7.94 19.95
CA ILE A 5 -8.64 -8.13 18.63
C ILE A 5 -9.64 -8.86 17.73
N ALA A 6 -10.27 -9.93 18.23
CA ALA A 6 -11.28 -10.66 17.48
C ALA A 6 -12.46 -9.77 17.03
N ASP A 7 -12.92 -8.87 17.91
CA ASP A 7 -13.96 -7.88 17.58
C ASP A 7 -13.51 -6.95 16.44
N LEU A 8 -12.33 -6.32 16.56
CA LEU A 8 -11.78 -5.46 15.50
C LEU A 8 -11.66 -6.20 14.15
N LEU A 9 -11.20 -7.46 14.17
CA LEU A 9 -11.07 -8.29 12.97
C LEU A 9 -12.45 -8.61 12.36
N ALA A 10 -13.46 -8.87 13.19
CA ALA A 10 -14.82 -9.14 12.74
C ALA A 10 -15.45 -7.89 12.13
N SER A 11 -15.36 -6.73 12.79
CA SER A 11 -15.87 -5.46 12.28
C SER A 11 -15.21 -5.10 10.96
N ALA A 12 -13.89 -5.24 10.86
CA ALA A 12 -13.15 -5.04 9.60
C ALA A 12 -13.54 -6.04 8.50
N ARG A 13 -13.92 -7.28 8.83
CA ARG A 13 -14.40 -8.28 7.86
C ARG A 13 -15.79 -7.92 7.33
N TYR A 14 -16.68 -7.48 8.20
CA TYR A 14 -18.09 -7.24 7.87
C TYR A 14 -18.37 -5.82 7.37
N GLY A 15 -17.40 -4.91 7.45
CA GLY A 15 -17.57 -3.54 6.97
C GLY A 15 -18.17 -2.61 8.00
N ASP A 16 -18.06 -2.93 9.29
CA ASP A 16 -18.59 -2.11 10.37
C ASP A 16 -17.57 -1.02 10.76
N MET A 17 -17.68 0.13 10.09
CA MET A 17 -16.78 1.26 10.33
C MET A 17 -16.91 1.81 11.76
N ASP A 18 -18.13 1.89 12.30
CA ASP A 18 -18.36 2.48 13.63
C ASP A 18 -17.65 1.65 14.71
N ASP A 19 -17.79 0.32 14.64
CA ASP A 19 -17.09 -0.58 15.55
C ASP A 19 -15.57 -0.56 15.36
N VAL A 20 -15.08 -0.48 14.11
CA VAL A 20 -13.63 -0.34 13.84
C VAL A 20 -13.09 0.93 14.51
N VAL A 21 -13.75 2.07 14.30
CA VAL A 21 -13.35 3.35 14.90
C VAL A 21 -13.35 3.23 16.42
N GLN A 22 -14.43 2.69 17.00
CA GLN A 22 -14.55 2.53 18.45
C GLN A 22 -13.42 1.64 19.02
N CYS A 23 -13.09 0.53 18.37
CA CYS A 23 -12.00 -0.35 18.80
C CYS A 23 -10.65 0.38 18.81
N ILE A 24 -10.33 1.08 17.72
CA ILE A 24 -9.05 1.80 17.59
C ILE A 24 -8.97 2.95 18.60
N GLU A 25 -10.05 3.71 18.79
CA GLU A 25 -10.10 4.80 19.80
C GLU A 25 -10.05 4.28 21.24
N SER A 26 -10.50 3.06 21.48
CA SER A 26 -10.41 2.38 22.79
C SER A 26 -9.02 1.81 23.08
N GLY A 27 -8.07 1.93 22.14
CA GLY A 27 -6.68 1.49 22.31
C GLY A 27 -6.42 0.03 21.96
N VAL A 28 -7.29 -0.61 21.18
CA VAL A 28 -6.99 -1.92 20.58
C VAL A 28 -5.80 -1.77 19.64
N ASP A 29 -4.86 -2.70 19.70
CA ASP A 29 -3.70 -2.70 18.80
C ASP A 29 -4.17 -2.86 17.35
N ILE A 30 -3.93 -1.84 16.53
CA ILE A 30 -4.29 -1.80 15.12
C ILE A 30 -3.60 -2.89 14.29
N ASN A 31 -2.42 -3.33 14.73
CA ASN A 31 -1.68 -4.44 14.12
C ASN A 31 -1.91 -5.76 14.86
N GLY A 32 -2.84 -5.78 15.81
CA GLY A 32 -3.32 -6.99 16.45
C GLY A 32 -3.78 -8.01 15.41
N ALA A 33 -3.34 -9.24 15.59
CA ALA A 33 -3.56 -10.32 14.66
C ALA A 33 -4.16 -11.54 15.37
N ASP A 34 -4.90 -12.35 14.63
CA ASP A 34 -5.35 -13.65 15.10
C ASP A 34 -4.21 -14.70 15.07
N ASP A 35 -4.52 -15.93 15.49
CA ASP A 35 -3.58 -17.05 15.53
C ASP A 35 -2.96 -17.39 14.16
N SER A 36 -3.59 -16.94 13.07
CA SER A 36 -3.07 -17.12 11.70
C SER A 36 -2.27 -15.89 11.22
N GLY A 37 -1.98 -14.93 12.09
CA GLY A 37 -1.28 -13.70 11.77
C GLY A 37 -2.11 -12.71 10.94
N ARG A 38 -3.43 -12.89 10.85
CA ARG A 38 -4.26 -12.01 10.03
C ARG A 38 -4.68 -10.79 10.84
N THR A 39 -4.46 -9.61 10.28
CA THR A 39 -4.82 -8.32 10.89
C THR A 39 -6.17 -7.81 10.38
N ALA A 40 -6.70 -6.75 10.98
CA ALA A 40 -7.86 -6.02 10.49
C ALA A 40 -7.72 -5.60 9.01
N LEU A 41 -6.51 -5.17 8.59
CA LEU A 41 -6.24 -4.77 7.21
C LEU A 41 -6.39 -5.94 6.23
N HIS A 42 -6.01 -7.17 6.61
CA HIS A 42 -6.25 -8.36 5.80
C HIS A 42 -7.75 -8.62 5.61
N MET A 43 -8.53 -8.47 6.68
CA MET A 43 -9.98 -8.71 6.67
C MET A 43 -10.72 -7.71 5.79
N ALA A 44 -10.41 -6.42 5.94
CA ALA A 44 -11.01 -5.37 5.13
C ALA A 44 -10.61 -5.50 3.64
N ALA A 45 -9.34 -5.82 3.35
CA ALA A 45 -8.84 -6.02 2.00
C ALA A 45 -9.49 -7.22 1.28
N ALA A 46 -9.68 -8.34 1.98
CA ALA A 46 -10.33 -9.52 1.42
C ALA A 46 -11.80 -9.28 1.05
N ASN A 47 -12.48 -8.37 1.75
CA ASN A 47 -13.93 -8.15 1.63
C ASN A 47 -14.32 -6.86 0.91
N GLY A 48 -13.35 -6.04 0.46
CA GLY A 48 -13.65 -4.87 -0.36
C GLY A 48 -13.96 -3.58 0.42
N HIS A 49 -13.69 -3.54 1.74
CA HIS A 49 -14.06 -2.40 2.60
C HIS A 49 -13.00 -1.28 2.53
N VAL A 50 -13.04 -0.51 1.45
CA VAL A 50 -12.03 0.51 1.10
C VAL A 50 -11.95 1.65 2.12
N ASP A 51 -13.08 2.05 2.67
CA ASP A 51 -13.18 3.05 3.72
C ASP A 51 -12.43 2.60 4.98
N ILE A 52 -12.66 1.35 5.43
CA ILE A 52 -11.96 0.76 6.56
C ILE A 52 -10.46 0.62 6.27
N ILE A 53 -10.08 0.18 5.08
CA ILE A 53 -8.66 0.12 4.66
C ILE A 53 -8.01 1.49 4.80
N SER A 54 -8.65 2.52 4.27
CA SER A 54 -8.12 3.89 4.30
C SER A 54 -7.95 4.38 5.74
N TYR A 55 -8.97 4.18 6.57
CA TYR A 55 -8.92 4.54 8.00
C TYR A 55 -7.79 3.81 8.74
N LEU A 56 -7.67 2.49 8.57
CA LEU A 56 -6.64 1.70 9.24
C LEU A 56 -5.23 2.17 8.84
N LEU A 57 -5.01 2.46 7.55
CA LEU A 57 -3.73 2.96 7.05
C LEU A 57 -3.42 4.37 7.58
N GLU A 58 -4.40 5.26 7.63
CA GLU A 58 -4.27 6.60 8.24
C GLU A 58 -3.89 6.52 9.72
N LYS A 59 -4.37 5.49 10.43
CA LYS A 59 -4.04 5.22 11.83
C LYS A 59 -2.72 4.45 12.03
N GLY A 60 -1.99 4.16 10.95
CA GLY A 60 -0.66 3.54 11.01
C GLY A 60 -0.66 2.01 11.00
N ALA A 61 -1.70 1.38 10.45
CA ALA A 61 -1.67 -0.05 10.17
C ALA A 61 -0.49 -0.38 9.23
N ASN A 62 0.20 -1.49 9.50
CA ASN A 62 1.28 -1.95 8.66
C ASN A 62 0.72 -2.51 7.34
N VAL A 63 0.92 -1.76 6.25
CA VAL A 63 0.43 -2.10 4.90
C VAL A 63 0.97 -3.43 4.38
N ASP A 64 2.20 -3.79 4.75
CA ASP A 64 2.91 -5.00 4.32
C ASP A 64 2.97 -6.07 5.44
N ALA A 65 2.08 -5.99 6.43
CA ALA A 65 1.95 -7.05 7.43
C ALA A 65 1.72 -8.39 6.72
N LYS A 66 2.50 -9.41 7.13
CA LYS A 66 2.38 -10.78 6.61
C LYS A 66 1.67 -11.66 7.63
N ASN A 67 0.72 -12.45 7.15
CA ASN A 67 0.11 -13.51 7.94
C ASN A 67 1.04 -14.73 8.04
N ALA A 68 0.58 -15.80 8.69
CA ALA A 68 1.35 -17.03 8.87
C ALA A 68 1.75 -17.73 7.56
N GLU A 69 1.02 -17.48 6.47
CA GLU A 69 1.31 -18.02 5.12
C GLU A 69 2.16 -17.05 4.27
N GLY A 70 2.65 -15.96 4.88
CA GLY A 70 3.41 -14.92 4.18
C GLY A 70 2.56 -14.00 3.30
N ASN A 71 1.24 -14.18 3.26
CA ASN A 71 0.31 -13.35 2.49
C ASN A 71 0.16 -11.98 3.16
N THR A 72 0.18 -10.93 2.34
CA THR A 72 -0.13 -9.53 2.73
C THR A 72 -1.59 -9.18 2.44
N SER A 73 -2.08 -8.05 2.93
CA SER A 73 -3.43 -7.56 2.59
C SER A 73 -3.63 -7.40 1.06
N LEU A 74 -2.57 -7.08 0.30
CA LEU A 74 -2.64 -7.00 -1.17
C LEU A 74 -2.84 -8.38 -1.82
N HIS A 75 -2.24 -9.45 -1.31
CA HIS A 75 -2.51 -10.82 -1.77
C HIS A 75 -3.99 -11.15 -1.60
N TRP A 76 -4.57 -10.84 -0.45
CA TRP A 76 -5.98 -11.12 -0.15
C TRP A 76 -6.94 -10.30 -1.04
N ALA A 77 -6.62 -9.04 -1.32
CA ALA A 77 -7.39 -8.23 -2.26
C ALA A 77 -7.36 -8.83 -3.68
N CYS A 78 -6.19 -9.29 -4.14
CA CYS A 78 -6.03 -9.92 -5.45
C CYS A 78 -6.77 -11.25 -5.54
N LEU A 79 -6.58 -12.12 -4.54
CA LEU A 79 -7.24 -13.41 -4.44
C LEU A 79 -8.77 -13.25 -4.43
N ASN A 80 -9.32 -12.23 -3.78
CA ASN A 80 -10.77 -12.00 -3.71
C ASN A 80 -11.31 -11.05 -4.79
N VAL A 81 -10.47 -10.62 -5.74
CA VAL A 81 -10.83 -9.74 -6.86
C VAL A 81 -11.41 -8.39 -6.37
N GLN A 82 -10.83 -7.85 -5.30
CA GLN A 82 -11.25 -6.59 -4.70
C GLN A 82 -10.44 -5.43 -5.28
N GLU A 83 -10.87 -4.91 -6.44
CA GLU A 83 -10.18 -3.84 -7.17
C GLU A 83 -9.98 -2.58 -6.33
N GLY A 84 -11.03 -2.15 -5.61
CA GLY A 84 -10.97 -0.97 -4.76
C GLY A 84 -9.93 -1.10 -3.65
N SER A 85 -9.90 -2.27 -2.99
CA SER A 85 -8.93 -2.58 -1.94
C SER A 85 -7.51 -2.66 -2.48
N ALA A 86 -7.30 -3.35 -3.61
CA ALA A 86 -5.99 -3.44 -4.25
C ALA A 86 -5.44 -2.05 -4.58
N ARG A 87 -6.28 -1.18 -5.17
CA ARG A 87 -5.90 0.20 -5.49
C ARG A 87 -5.57 1.03 -4.25
N ALA A 88 -6.38 0.93 -3.19
CA ALA A 88 -6.12 1.65 -1.94
C ALA A 88 -4.78 1.23 -1.31
N LEU A 89 -4.51 -0.07 -1.27
CA LEU A 89 -3.26 -0.63 -0.75
C LEU A 89 -2.04 -0.20 -1.59
N LEU A 90 -2.13 -0.29 -2.93
CA LEU A 90 -1.05 0.15 -3.82
C LEU A 90 -0.75 1.65 -3.67
N ASN A 91 -1.79 2.49 -3.56
CA ASN A 91 -1.64 3.92 -3.30
C ASN A 91 -0.99 4.21 -1.94
N ALA A 92 -1.20 3.34 -0.96
CA ALA A 92 -0.58 3.43 0.36
C ALA A 92 0.83 2.82 0.41
N GLY A 93 1.38 2.38 -0.73
CA GLY A 93 2.74 1.86 -0.83
C GLY A 93 2.88 0.37 -0.53
N ALA A 94 1.79 -0.41 -0.58
CA ALA A 94 1.87 -1.86 -0.49
C ALA A 94 2.81 -2.43 -1.55
N SER A 95 3.68 -3.36 -1.15
CA SER A 95 4.64 -3.97 -2.07
C SER A 95 3.96 -4.95 -3.04
N PRO A 96 3.96 -4.67 -4.37
CA PRO A 96 3.36 -5.57 -5.35
C PRO A 96 4.21 -6.82 -5.64
N SER A 97 5.46 -6.85 -5.15
CA SER A 97 6.41 -7.95 -5.35
C SER A 97 6.64 -8.79 -4.09
N ALA A 98 5.85 -8.55 -3.03
CA ALA A 98 5.92 -9.36 -1.82
C ALA A 98 5.63 -10.83 -2.14
N LEU A 99 6.51 -11.74 -1.70
CA LEU A 99 6.30 -13.18 -1.85
C LEU A 99 5.64 -13.78 -0.60
N ASN A 100 4.67 -14.67 -0.80
CA ASN A 100 4.13 -15.55 0.22
C ASN A 100 4.97 -16.84 0.37
N GLU A 101 4.55 -17.78 1.22
CA GLU A 101 5.26 -19.06 1.43
C GLU A 101 5.30 -19.96 0.19
N HIS A 102 4.43 -19.72 -0.80
CA HIS A 102 4.40 -20.43 -2.07
C HIS A 102 5.21 -19.74 -3.17
N GLU A 103 5.96 -18.68 -2.84
CA GLU A 103 6.69 -17.85 -3.80
C GLU A 103 5.77 -17.14 -4.81
N ASN A 104 4.47 -17.01 -4.51
CA ASN A 104 3.54 -16.23 -5.31
C ASN A 104 3.59 -14.77 -4.90
N THR A 105 3.48 -13.87 -5.89
CA THR A 105 3.21 -12.45 -5.69
C THR A 105 1.69 -12.19 -5.65
N PRO A 106 1.24 -11.01 -5.19
CA PRO A 106 -0.17 -10.61 -5.34
C PRO A 106 -0.64 -10.64 -6.79
N MET A 107 0.24 -10.33 -7.75
CA MET A 107 -0.11 -10.38 -9.17
C MET A 107 -0.34 -11.82 -9.64
N ASP A 108 0.44 -12.79 -9.16
CA ASP A 108 0.23 -14.22 -9.49
C ASP A 108 -1.14 -14.69 -8.98
N GLU A 109 -1.54 -14.27 -7.78
CA GLU A 109 -2.89 -14.53 -7.25
C GLU A 109 -3.98 -13.89 -8.12
N ALA A 110 -3.80 -12.65 -8.58
CA ALA A 110 -4.74 -11.99 -9.49
C ALA A 110 -4.87 -12.72 -10.84
N LEU A 111 -3.76 -13.23 -11.38
CA LEU A 111 -3.73 -13.99 -12.64
C LEU A 111 -4.51 -15.31 -12.52
N VAL A 112 -4.33 -16.05 -11.43
CA VAL A 112 -5.08 -17.30 -11.16
C VAL A 112 -6.59 -17.04 -11.13
N ARG A 113 -7.00 -15.84 -10.70
CA ARG A 113 -8.40 -15.42 -10.62
C ARG A 113 -8.95 -14.80 -11.90
N ASN A 114 -8.13 -14.65 -12.95
CA ASN A 114 -8.47 -13.93 -14.19
C ASN A 114 -8.90 -12.48 -13.91
N ALA A 115 -8.25 -11.82 -12.95
CA ALA A 115 -8.54 -10.44 -12.54
C ALA A 115 -7.72 -9.43 -13.37
N ASP A 116 -8.02 -9.32 -14.66
CA ASP A 116 -7.25 -8.51 -15.63
C ASP A 116 -7.12 -7.03 -15.21
N ALA A 117 -8.16 -6.48 -14.59
CA ALA A 117 -8.15 -5.11 -14.06
C ALA A 117 -7.11 -4.94 -12.95
N ILE A 118 -7.02 -5.89 -12.02
CA ILE A 118 -6.05 -5.85 -10.92
C ILE A 118 -4.62 -6.04 -11.44
N VAL A 119 -4.44 -6.95 -12.39
CA VAL A 119 -3.13 -7.15 -13.04
C VAL A 119 -2.65 -5.86 -13.70
N SER A 120 -3.53 -5.18 -14.45
CA SER A 120 -3.22 -3.91 -15.10
C SER A 120 -2.84 -2.84 -14.07
N MET A 121 -3.61 -2.72 -12.97
CA MET A 121 -3.31 -1.78 -11.88
C MET A 121 -1.93 -2.03 -11.24
N ILE A 122 -1.60 -3.30 -10.95
CA ILE A 122 -0.30 -3.64 -10.34
C ILE A 122 0.87 -3.30 -11.28
N GLN A 123 0.72 -3.60 -12.57
CA GLN A 123 1.74 -3.29 -13.57
C GLN A 123 1.96 -1.78 -13.72
N GLU A 124 0.88 -0.99 -13.73
CA GLU A 124 0.94 0.47 -13.79
C GLU A 124 1.67 1.07 -12.58
N HIS A 125 1.33 0.66 -11.36
CA HIS A 125 2.00 1.15 -10.14
C HIS A 125 3.46 0.73 -10.05
N SER A 126 3.80 -0.49 -10.47
CA SER A 126 5.19 -0.97 -10.54
C SER A 126 6.03 -0.17 -11.55
N ALA A 127 5.46 0.12 -12.73
CA ALA A 127 6.11 0.94 -13.73
C ALA A 127 6.29 2.40 -13.26
N ALA A 128 5.34 2.96 -12.51
CA ALA A 128 5.46 4.30 -11.93
C ALA A 128 6.59 4.38 -10.88
N ALA A 129 6.75 3.36 -10.04
CA ALA A 129 7.81 3.32 -9.02
C ALA A 129 9.22 3.30 -9.64
N SER A 130 9.39 2.66 -10.80
CA SER A 130 10.67 2.65 -11.54
C SER A 130 10.97 3.94 -12.33
N ARG A 131 9.99 4.84 -12.46
CA ARG A 131 10.04 6.08 -13.25
C ARG A 131 10.33 7.34 -12.43
N ALA A 132 10.80 7.23 -11.18
CA ALA A 132 11.23 8.39 -10.41
C ALA A 132 12.32 9.17 -11.18
N PRO A 133 12.23 10.51 -11.23
CA PRO A 133 13.00 11.31 -12.18
C PRO A 133 14.48 11.37 -11.76
N GLU A 134 15.34 10.69 -12.51
CA GLU A 134 16.69 11.22 -12.72
C GLU A 134 16.54 12.55 -13.47
N ASN A 135 16.56 13.66 -12.72
CA ASN A 135 17.12 14.97 -13.10
C ASN A 135 16.37 16.12 -12.40
N LEU A 136 16.70 16.33 -11.13
CA LEU A 136 16.68 17.66 -10.50
C LEU A 136 18.10 17.94 -10.01
N SER A 137 19.05 17.97 -10.95
CA SER A 137 20.30 18.68 -10.73
C SER A 137 20.13 20.10 -11.28
N ASP A 138 19.67 21.01 -10.43
CA ASP A 138 19.96 22.44 -10.53
C ASP A 138 20.05 22.95 -9.08
N PRO A 139 21.15 23.65 -8.71
CA PRO A 139 21.09 25.10 -8.90
C PRO A 139 22.44 25.75 -9.30
N GLU A 140 22.32 26.82 -10.08
CA GLU A 140 23.16 28.04 -10.04
C GLU A 140 24.70 27.88 -10.04
N SER A 141 25.32 28.21 -11.19
CA SER A 141 26.38 29.23 -11.18
C SER A 141 26.29 30.06 -12.44
N GLU A 142 25.41 31.06 -12.38
CA GLU A 142 25.67 32.32 -13.06
C GLU A 142 27.01 32.85 -12.52
N THR A 143 28.07 32.76 -13.31
CA THR A 143 29.12 33.79 -13.24
C THR A 143 29.04 34.56 -14.54
N GLU A 144 28.40 35.72 -14.44
CA GLU A 144 28.51 36.85 -15.35
C GLU A 144 29.96 36.97 -15.87
N ASP A 145 30.15 36.74 -17.17
CA ASP A 145 31.36 37.21 -17.84
C ASP A 145 31.11 38.66 -18.25
N ALA A 146 31.58 39.58 -17.40
CA ALA A 146 31.55 41.01 -17.67
C ALA A 146 32.37 41.35 -18.94
N PRO A 147 31.99 42.38 -19.70
CA PRO A 147 32.70 42.74 -20.92
C PRO A 147 34.08 43.31 -20.58
N ASN A 148 35.12 42.60 -21.04
CA ASN A 148 36.46 43.15 -21.23
C ASN A 148 36.36 44.40 -22.11
N GLY A 149 36.55 45.56 -21.49
CA GLY A 149 36.83 46.80 -22.18
C GLY A 149 38.32 46.95 -22.50
N SER A 150 38.57 47.73 -23.57
CA SER A 150 39.81 48.47 -23.87
C SER A 150 40.93 47.72 -24.62
N ALA A 151 41.00 47.94 -25.93
CA ALA A 151 41.92 48.91 -26.58
C ALA A 151 42.60 48.41 -27.86
N ALA A 152 42.79 49.40 -28.75
CA ALA A 152 43.91 49.60 -29.67
C ALA A 152 43.78 49.18 -31.15
N ASP A 153 44.18 50.15 -31.97
CA ASP A 153 44.76 50.08 -33.32
C ASP A 153 43.87 49.99 -34.56
N ALA A 154 43.56 51.18 -35.14
CA ALA A 154 44.13 51.66 -36.42
C ALA A 154 43.58 53.05 -36.79
#